data_AF-A0A1Z4GR75-F1
#
_entry.id   AF-A0A1Z4GR75-F1
#
_cell.length_a   1.000
_cell.length_b   1.000
_cell.length_c   1.000
_cell.angle_alpha   90.00
_cell.angle_beta   90.00
_cell.angle_gamma   90.00
#
_symmetry.space_group_name_H-M   'P 1'
#
loop_
_entity.id
_entity.type
_entity.pdbx_description
1 polymer ?
#
loop_
_entity_poly.entity_id
_entity_poly.type
_entity_poly.pdbx_seq_one_letter_code
_entity_poly.pdbx_strand_id
1 'polypeptide(L)' 'MWVDDCFQVAITEEDWHGEEEKAIVKQFQSLVQILKDNLSNLQVYRLGKIEIDVYIVGETPTGNLAGIATKIIET' A
#
# COMPACT_ATOMS: atom_id res chain seq x y z
N MET A 1 2.45 -3.86 11.42
CA MET A 1 2.06 -4.39 10.09
C MET A 1 2.97 -3.74 9.08
N TRP A 2 3.59 -4.52 8.21
CA TRP A 2 4.51 -4.00 7.19
C TRP A 2 3.71 -3.48 6.00
N VAL A 3 4.32 -2.58 5.21
CA VAL A 3 3.69 -2.06 3.98
C VAL A 3 3.35 -3.19 3.01
N ASP A 4 4.21 -4.21 2.91
CA ASP A 4 3.97 -5.36 2.02
C ASP A 4 2.73 -6.17 2.44
N ASP A 5 2.54 -6.40 3.74
CA ASP A 5 1.38 -7.12 4.26
C ASP A 5 0.07 -6.40 3.90
N CYS A 6 0.09 -5.06 3.92
CA CYS A 6 -1.08 -4.24 3.61
C CYS A 6 -1.47 -4.33 2.12
N PHE A 7 -0.47 -4.48 1.24
CA PHE A 7 -0.66 -4.49 -0.21
C PHE A 7 -0.60 -5.90 -0.82
N GLN A 8 -0.44 -6.95 -0.02
CA GLN A 8 -0.16 -8.31 -0.49
C GLN A 8 -1.12 -8.74 -1.62
N VAL A 9 -2.44 -8.58 -1.42
CA VAL A 9 -3.45 -8.94 -2.43
C VAL A 9 -3.31 -8.10 -3.72
N ALA A 10 -2.91 -6.83 -3.62
CA ALA A 10 -2.78 -5.93 -4.75
C ALA A 10 -1.45 -6.07 -5.52
N ILE A 11 -0.41 -6.64 -4.89
CA ILE A 11 0.92 -6.82 -5.50
C ILE A 11 1.17 -8.24 -5.97
N THR A 12 0.28 -9.18 -5.69
CA THR A 12 0.37 -10.57 -6.14
C THR A 12 -0.30 -10.71 -7.50
N GLU A 13 0.47 -11.15 -8.49
CA GLU A 13 -0.07 -11.62 -9.76
C GLU A 13 -0.65 -13.02 -9.57
N GLU A 14 -1.86 -13.24 -10.06
CA GLU A 14 -2.53 -14.53 -10.02
C GLU A 14 -2.65 -15.12 -11.44
N ASP A 15 -2.69 -16.45 -11.55
CA ASP A 15 -2.75 -17.14 -12.85
C ASP A 15 -4.02 -16.84 -13.65
N TRP A 16 -5.09 -16.42 -12.97
CA TRP A 16 -6.38 -16.07 -13.57
C TRP A 16 -6.48 -14.58 -14.00
N HIS A 17 -5.45 -13.77 -13.74
CA HIS A 17 -5.40 -12.37 -14.18
C HIS A 17 -5.22 -12.25 -15.70
N GLY A 18 -6.01 -11.39 -16.34
CA GLY A 18 -5.80 -10.94 -17.71
C GLY A 18 -4.71 -9.86 -17.79
N GLU A 19 -4.52 -9.29 -18.97
CA GLU A 19 -3.47 -8.28 -19.19
C GLU A 19 -3.72 -6.99 -18.39
N GLU A 20 -4.98 -6.57 -18.25
CA GLU A 20 -5.37 -5.38 -17.50
C GLU A 20 -5.08 -5.54 -16.00
N GLU A 21 -5.47 -6.67 -15.41
CA GLU A 21 -5.21 -6.97 -14.01
C GLU A 21 -3.71 -7.08 -13.72
N LYS A 22 -2.93 -7.70 -14.62
CA LYS A 22 -1.46 -7.73 -14.53
C LYS A 22 -0.84 -6.34 -14.59
N ALA A 23 -1.39 -5.45 -15.41
CA ALA A 23 -0.94 -4.07 -15.47
C ALA A 23 -1.21 -3.33 -14.15
N ILE A 24 -2.38 -3.57 -13.53
CA ILE A 24 -2.73 -3.01 -12.22
C ILE A 24 -1.78 -3.53 -11.14
N VAL A 25 -1.51 -4.84 -11.10
CA VAL A 25 -0.55 -5.44 -10.14
C VAL A 25 0.82 -4.76 -10.24
N LYS A 26 1.34 -4.56 -11.46
CA LYS A 26 2.62 -3.88 -11.69
C LYS A 26 2.62 -2.42 -11.21
N GLN A 27 1.49 -1.72 -11.35
CA GLN A 27 1.36 -0.36 -10.83
C GLN A 27 1.43 -0.34 -9.30
N PHE A 28 0.76 -1.27 -8.62
CA PHE A 28 0.82 -1.38 -7.16
C PHE A 28 2.21 -1.80 -6.66
N GLN A 29 2.89 -2.73 -7.34
CA GLN A 29 4.28 -3.07 -7.03
C GLN A 29 5.19 -1.84 -7.12
N SER A 30 5.02 -1.04 -8.17
CA SER A 30 5.78 0.20 -8.37
C SER A 30 5.48 1.23 -7.27
N LEU A 31 4.22 1.38 -6.87
CA LEU A 31 3.81 2.26 -5.78
C LEU A 31 4.47 1.87 -4.46
N VAL A 32 4.44 0.58 -4.11
CA VAL A 32 5.08 0.09 -2.87
C VAL A 32 6.58 0.33 -2.89
N GLN A 33 7.24 0.13 -4.04
CA GLN A 33 8.66 0.41 -4.19
C GLN A 33 8.97 1.90 -4.00
N ILE A 34 8.20 2.80 -4.62
CA ILE A 34 8.36 4.25 -4.46
C ILE A 34 8.24 4.65 -2.98
N LEU A 35 7.26 4.11 -2.26
CA LEU A 35 7.12 4.40 -0.83
C LEU A 35 8.37 3.96 -0.06
N LYS A 36 8.87 2.75 -0.29
CA LYS A 36 10.08 2.21 0.37
C LYS A 36 11.35 3.00 0.05
N ASP A 37 11.48 3.46 -1.19
CA ASP A 37 12.67 4.19 -1.65
C ASP A 37 12.71 5.63 -1.11
N ASN A 38 11.53 6.24 -0.87
CA ASN A 38 11.43 7.65 -0.52
C ASN A 38 11.08 7.90 0.95
N LEU A 39 10.59 6.90 1.68
CA LEU A 39 10.16 7.05 3.06
C LEU A 39 10.86 6.03 3.99
N SER A 40 11.47 6.54 5.05
CA SER A 40 11.97 5.73 6.16
C SER A 40 10.89 5.52 7.22
N ASN A 41 11.10 4.55 8.13
CA ASN A 41 10.19 4.30 9.26
C ASN A 41 8.71 4.11 8.84
N LEU A 42 8.48 3.47 7.69
CA LEU A 42 7.14 3.20 7.17
C LEU A 42 6.29 2.41 8.16
N GLN A 43 5.09 2.92 8.44
CA GLN A 43 4.09 2.30 9.30
C GLN A 43 2.71 2.32 8.64
N VAL A 44 1.95 1.27 8.89
CA VAL A 44 0.56 1.11 8.42
C VAL A 44 -0.38 1.24 9.61
N TYR A 45 -1.32 2.17 9.51
CA TYR A 45 -2.39 2.40 10.48
C TYR A 45 -3.73 1.99 9.87
N ARG A 46 -4.51 1.20 10.60
CA ARG A 46 -5.87 0.77 10.21
C ARG A 46 -6.85 1.28 11.25
N LEU A 47 -7.82 2.09 10.84
CA LEU A 47 -8.80 2.70 11.73
C LEU A 47 -10.22 2.35 11.27
N GLY A 48 -10.99 1.69 12.14
CA GLY A 48 -12.35 1.26 11.82
C GLY A 48 -12.53 -0.24 11.97
N LYS A 49 -13.71 -0.73 11.59
CA LYS A 49 -14.08 -2.16 11.70
C LYS A 49 -14.80 -2.72 10.48
N ILE A 50 -15.66 -1.92 9.85
CA ILE A 50 -16.39 -2.29 8.62
C ILE A 50 -15.84 -1.47 7.45
N GLU A 51 -15.90 -0.15 7.60
CA GLU A 51 -15.08 0.76 6.80
C GLU A 51 -13.78 1.01 7.55
N ILE A 52 -12.67 0.59 6.97
CA ILE A 52 -11.35 0.69 7.56
C ILE A 52 -10.55 1.71 6.75
N ASP A 53 -10.28 2.86 7.36
CA ASP A 53 -9.35 3.85 6.81
C ASP A 53 -7.92 3.35 7.06
N VAL A 54 -7.13 3.30 5.99
CA VAL A 54 -5.76 2.80 6.00
C VAL A 54 -4.81 3.94 5.64
N TYR A 55 -3.86 4.20 6.52
CA TYR A 55 -2.80 5.19 6.30
C TYR A 55 -1.45 4.50 6.28
N ILE A 56 -0.68 4.69 5.21
CA ILE A 56 0.72 4.30 5.14
C ILE A 56 1.55 5.56 5.25
N VAL A 57 2.26 5.72 6.36
CA VAL A 57 3.00 6.94 6.70
C VAL A 57 4.45 6.60 7.00
N GLY A 58 5.38 7.40 6.50
CA GLY A 58 6.80 7.34 6.84
C GLY A 58 7.42 8.74 6.86
N GLU A 59 8.71 8.78 7.14
CA GLU A 59 9.51 10.00 7.21
C GLU A 59 10.21 10.27 5.87
N THR A 60 10.10 11.50 5.37
CA THR A 60 10.85 11.96 4.20
C THR A 60 12.30 12.25 4.56
N PRO A 61 13.22 12.36 3.58
CA PRO A 61 14.60 12.78 3.82
C PRO A 61 14.73 14.18 4.44
N THR A 62 13.67 15.00 4.35
CA THR A 62 13.59 16.33 4.96
C THR A 62 13.07 16.32 6.40
N GLY A 63 12.77 15.15 6.97
CA GLY A 63 12.29 14.98 8.34
C GLY A 63 10.79 15.25 8.53
N ASN A 64 10.02 15.34 7.45
CA ASN A 64 8.57 15.49 7.51
C ASN A 64 7.88 14.13 7.41
N LEU A 65 6.63 14.05 7.86
CA LEU A 65 5.80 12.87 7.61
C LEU A 65 5.10 12.99 6.27
N ALA A 66 5.17 11.93 5.46
CA ALA A 66 4.45 11.79 4.20
C ALA A 66 3.94 10.36 4.03
N GLY A 67 2.98 10.19 3.13
CA GLY A 67 2.30 8.91 2.99
C GLY A 67 1.12 8.93 2.05
N ILE A 68 0.39 7.83 2.03
CA ILE A 68 -0.86 7.67 1.28
C ILE A 68 -1.99 7.20 2.21
N ALA A 69 -3.21 7.51 1.82
CA ALA A 69 -4.42 7.05 2.49
C ALA A 69 -5.30 6.28 1.51
N THR A 70 -5.89 5.20 1.97
CA THR A 70 -6.87 4.39 1.23
C THR A 70 -7.96 3.88 2.19
N LYS A 71 -8.98 3.23 1.65
CA LYS A 71 -10.08 2.65 2.42
C LYS A 71 -10.28 1.19 2.01
N ILE A 72 -10.49 0.33 3.00
CA ILE A 72 -10.85 -1.08 2.84
C ILE A 72 -12.26 -1.26 3.41
N ILE A 73 -13.10 -2.02 2.72
CA ILE A 73 -14.42 -2.42 3.19
C ILE A 73 -14.36 -3.91 3.51
N GLU A 74 -14.58 -4.28 4.77
CA GLU A 74 -14.73 -5.66 5.21
C GLU A 74 -16.21 -5.90 5.54
N THR A 75 -16.85 -6.85 4.84
CA THR A 75 -18.29 -7.17 4.95
C THR A 75 -18.49 -8.54 5.55
#